data_AF-A0A6G1DXR4-F1
#
_entry.id   AF-A0A6G1DXR4-F1
#
_cell.length_a   1.000
_cell.length_b   1.000
_cell.length_c   1.000
_cell.angle_alpha   90.00
_cell.angle_beta   90.00
_cell.angle_gamma   90.00
#
_symmetry.space_group_name_H-M   'P 1'
#
loop_
_entity.id
_entity.type
_entity.pdbx_description
1 polymer ?
#
loop_
_entity_poly.entity_id
_entity_poly.type
_entity_poly.pdbx_seq_one_letter_code
_entity_poly.pdbx_strand_id
1 'polypeptide(L)'
;MLRNSTLYGLPADIMETDKTLDERRADLKAEAPPLTVEGYPVEGISIGGQETCVIFPTLSVAFDIGRCPQRAVSKEFLFISHAHLDHIGGLPMYVATRGLYRQRPPTIFIPACLREPVERLFELHRSMDQSELRHNLVPLEIGQEHELRRDLKVKAFKTYHAIPSKGYVIYTVKQKLKPEYLGLPGSEIKRLKLSGVEITNTLTVPEIAFTGDTMAGFILDPDNADVLKAKILVVAVFLLIVHMVNLFSIVMLLFRLGKNGWKLFLQACISVYYKQSFYQQKKQE
;
A
#
# COMPACT_ATOMS: atom_id res chain seq x y z
N MET A 1 -22.50 23.02 -23.00
CA MET A 1 -22.11 23.65 -24.28
C MET A 1 -22.04 25.14 -23.99
N LEU A 2 -20.91 25.84 -24.02
CA LEU A 2 -19.90 25.94 -25.07
C LEU A 2 -18.48 26.02 -24.47
N ARG A 3 -17.52 25.52 -25.25
CA ARG A 3 -16.07 25.49 -24.96
C ARG A 3 -15.50 26.90 -25.11
N ASN A 4 -14.77 27.39 -24.12
CA ASN A 4 -13.82 28.49 -24.32
C ASN A 4 -12.47 27.90 -24.70
N SER A 5 -12.14 28.07 -25.97
CA SER A 5 -10.85 27.78 -26.60
C SER A 5 -10.00 29.05 -26.58
N THR A 6 -9.01 29.11 -25.70
CA THR A 6 -7.80 29.95 -25.82
C THR A 6 -6.88 29.69 -24.62
N LEU A 7 -6.31 28.48 -24.58
CA LEU A 7 -5.02 28.25 -23.96
C LEU A 7 -4.13 27.75 -25.09
N TYR A 8 -2.90 28.26 -25.20
CA TYR A 8 -1.93 28.03 -26.28
C TYR A 8 -2.13 28.93 -27.51
N GLY A 9 -1.49 30.10 -27.45
CA GLY A 9 -1.15 30.86 -28.65
C GLY A 9 -0.12 30.08 -29.46
N LEU A 10 -0.55 29.55 -30.60
CA LEU A 10 0.29 29.20 -31.75
C LEU A 10 -0.44 29.67 -33.02
N PRO A 11 0.27 30.22 -34.02
CA PRO A 11 -0.34 30.63 -35.29
C PRO A 11 -0.99 29.44 -36.00
N ALA A 12 -2.11 29.70 -36.68
CA ALA A 12 -3.02 28.71 -37.26
C ALA A 12 -2.50 27.96 -38.50
N ASP A 13 -1.21 28.02 -38.82
CA ASP A 13 -0.70 27.67 -40.15
C ASP A 13 0.44 26.64 -40.12
N ILE A 14 0.24 25.46 -39.52
CA ILE A 14 0.96 24.22 -39.91
C ILE A 14 0.00 23.04 -39.74
N MET A 15 -0.90 22.85 -40.71
CA MET A 15 -1.56 21.55 -40.94
C MET A 15 -0.62 20.68 -41.78
N GLU A 16 0.43 20.14 -41.16
CA GLU A 16 1.12 18.98 -41.72
C GLU A 16 0.35 17.73 -41.31
N THR A 17 -0.13 16.97 -42.30
CA THR A 17 -0.78 15.67 -42.12
C THR A 17 0.27 14.67 -41.65
N ASP A 18 0.56 14.68 -40.36
CA ASP A 18 1.72 13.99 -39.81
C ASP A 18 1.33 12.58 -39.33
N LYS A 19 1.48 11.59 -40.22
CA LYS A 19 1.45 10.16 -39.85
C LYS A 19 2.46 9.84 -38.73
N THR A 20 3.52 10.65 -38.57
CA THR A 20 4.52 10.44 -37.52
C THR A 20 4.04 10.85 -36.13
N LEU A 21 3.01 11.70 -36.00
CA LEU A 21 2.35 11.96 -34.71
C LEU A 21 1.52 10.78 -34.24
N ASP A 22 0.86 10.08 -35.16
CA ASP A 22 0.07 8.88 -34.82
C ASP A 22 0.96 7.66 -34.55
N GLU A 23 2.10 7.53 -35.24
CA GLU A 23 3.14 6.54 -34.92
C GLU A 23 3.82 6.83 -33.58
N ARG A 24 4.16 8.09 -33.28
CA ARG A 24 4.66 8.50 -31.94
C ARG A 24 3.61 8.29 -30.84
N ARG A 25 2.31 8.41 -31.14
CA ARG A 25 1.22 8.07 -30.20
C ARG A 25 1.04 6.56 -30.02
N ALA A 26 1.35 5.76 -31.03
CA ALA A 26 1.33 4.30 -30.94
C ALA A 26 2.49 3.79 -30.06
N ASP A 27 3.67 4.40 -30.17
CA ASP A 27 4.83 4.09 -29.32
C ASP A 27 4.63 4.53 -27.87
N LEU A 28 3.89 5.62 -27.63
CA LEU A 28 3.46 6.06 -26.29
C LEU A 28 2.34 5.20 -25.68
N LYS A 29 1.77 4.25 -26.44
CA LYS A 29 0.67 3.37 -26.03
C LYS A 29 1.08 1.92 -25.78
N ALA A 30 2.36 1.59 -25.86
CA ALA A 30 2.85 0.35 -25.27
C ALA A 30 2.94 0.53 -23.75
N GLU A 31 1.78 0.64 -23.07
CA GLU A 31 1.74 0.51 -21.62
C GLU A 31 2.35 -0.86 -21.30
N ALA A 32 3.48 -0.86 -20.60
CA ALA A 32 4.07 -2.08 -20.09
C ALA A 32 2.97 -2.86 -19.33
N PRO A 33 2.87 -4.19 -19.50
CA PRO A 33 1.83 -4.96 -18.85
C PRO A 33 1.87 -4.72 -17.34
N PRO A 34 0.70 -4.60 -16.67
CA PRO A 34 0.65 -4.29 -15.25
C PRO A 34 1.45 -5.33 -14.45
N LEU A 35 2.31 -4.85 -13.57
CA LEU A 35 3.16 -5.69 -12.74
C LEU A 35 2.28 -6.65 -11.94
N THR A 36 2.54 -7.94 -12.06
CA THR A 36 1.81 -8.98 -11.31
C THR A 36 2.78 -9.75 -10.44
N VAL A 37 2.51 -9.82 -9.13
CA VAL A 37 3.33 -10.54 -8.15
C VAL A 37 2.43 -11.48 -7.38
N GLU A 38 2.79 -12.77 -7.32
CA GLU A 38 1.99 -13.81 -6.64
C GLU A 38 0.49 -13.80 -7.02
N GLY A 39 0.19 -13.47 -8.28
CA GLY A 39 -1.18 -13.38 -8.81
C GLY A 39 -1.92 -12.07 -8.48
N TYR A 40 -1.30 -11.13 -7.78
CA TYR A 40 -1.85 -9.81 -7.53
C TYR A 40 -1.33 -8.79 -8.55
N PRO A 41 -2.21 -8.04 -9.24
CA PRO A 41 -1.77 -6.84 -9.93
C PRO A 41 -1.32 -5.81 -8.89
N VAL A 42 -0.19 -5.17 -9.16
CA VAL A 42 0.43 -4.15 -8.32
C VAL A 42 0.67 -2.91 -9.15
N GLU A 43 0.27 -1.77 -8.63
CA GLU A 43 0.46 -0.46 -9.26
C GLU A 43 1.04 0.50 -8.22
N GLY A 44 1.70 1.57 -8.63
CA GLY A 44 2.17 2.56 -7.68
C GLY A 44 3.25 3.47 -8.19
N ILE A 45 3.63 4.41 -7.33
CA ILE A 45 4.74 5.34 -7.50
C ILE A 45 5.48 5.39 -6.16
N SER A 46 6.81 5.35 -6.19
CA SER A 46 7.63 5.49 -4.99
C SER A 46 8.94 6.18 -5.35
N ILE A 47 9.05 7.44 -4.98
CA ILE A 47 10.21 8.31 -5.20
C ILE A 47 10.53 8.92 -3.83
N GLY A 48 11.69 8.56 -3.28
CA GLY A 48 12.05 8.95 -1.91
C GLY A 48 12.00 10.45 -1.68
N GLY A 49 11.31 10.88 -0.63
CA GLY A 49 11.13 12.29 -0.28
C GLY A 49 10.19 13.07 -1.20
N GLN A 50 9.52 12.41 -2.14
CA GLN A 50 8.63 13.06 -3.12
C GLN A 50 7.22 12.49 -3.10
N GLU A 51 7.08 11.17 -3.23
CA GLU A 51 5.79 10.51 -3.19
C GLU A 51 5.94 8.99 -3.08
N THR A 52 5.17 8.39 -2.16
CA THR A 52 4.92 6.96 -2.12
C THR A 52 3.41 6.67 -2.14
N CYS A 53 3.00 5.77 -3.01
CA CYS A 53 1.67 5.17 -3.07
C CYS A 53 1.76 3.81 -3.75
N VAL A 54 1.40 2.73 -3.02
CA VAL A 54 1.39 1.35 -3.54
C VAL A 54 -0.03 0.80 -3.52
N ILE A 55 -0.47 0.24 -4.63
CA ILE A 55 -1.87 -0.07 -4.88
C ILE A 55 -2.02 -1.54 -5.23
N PHE A 56 -2.99 -2.20 -4.61
CA PHE A 56 -3.42 -3.57 -4.91
C PHE A 56 -4.88 -3.52 -5.39
N PRO A 57 -5.13 -3.39 -6.70
CA PRO A 57 -6.47 -3.13 -7.24
C PRO A 57 -7.50 -4.19 -6.88
N THR A 58 -7.13 -5.48 -6.89
CA THR A 58 -8.05 -6.60 -6.61
C THR A 58 -8.56 -6.62 -5.17
N LEU A 59 -7.82 -5.99 -4.25
CA LEU A 59 -8.20 -5.88 -2.84
C LEU A 59 -8.86 -4.54 -2.50
N SER A 60 -8.92 -3.60 -3.45
CA SER A 60 -9.32 -2.21 -3.21
C SER A 60 -8.46 -1.52 -2.13
N VAL A 61 -7.17 -1.85 -2.09
CA VAL A 61 -6.21 -1.36 -1.09
C VAL A 61 -5.20 -0.41 -1.73
N ALA A 62 -4.89 0.68 -1.03
CA ALA A 62 -3.72 1.53 -1.25
C ALA A 62 -2.93 1.71 0.05
N PHE A 63 -1.61 1.73 -0.04
CA PHE A 63 -0.68 2.06 1.03
C PHE A 63 0.01 3.36 0.71
N ASP A 64 -0.08 4.31 1.65
CA ASP A 64 0.34 5.70 1.51
C ASP A 64 -0.29 6.42 0.29
N ILE A 65 -0.24 7.75 0.31
CA ILE A 65 -0.85 8.60 -0.70
C ILE A 65 -0.15 9.95 -0.84
N GLY A 66 1.17 9.96 -1.07
CA GLY A 66 1.97 11.19 -1.09
C GLY A 66 1.37 12.38 -1.84
N ARG A 67 1.08 12.25 -3.14
CA ARG A 67 0.44 13.32 -3.95
C ARG A 67 -0.88 12.88 -4.57
N CYS A 68 -1.44 11.76 -4.12
CA CYS A 68 -2.70 11.18 -4.61
C CYS A 68 -2.66 10.87 -6.12
N PRO A 69 -1.99 9.78 -6.55
CA PRO A 69 -2.03 9.37 -7.94
C PRO A 69 -3.45 8.95 -8.32
N GLN A 70 -3.87 9.27 -9.55
CA GLN A 70 -5.26 9.08 -10.00
C GLN A 70 -5.77 7.63 -9.82
N ARG A 71 -4.88 6.64 -9.97
CA ARG A 71 -5.19 5.20 -9.81
C ARG A 71 -5.61 4.85 -8.37
N ALA A 72 -5.11 5.57 -7.36
CA ALA A 72 -5.43 5.37 -5.95
C ALA A 72 -6.84 5.84 -5.59
N VAL A 73 -7.39 6.84 -6.29
CA VAL A 73 -8.71 7.43 -6.02
C VAL A 73 -9.81 6.37 -5.96
N SER A 74 -9.73 5.33 -6.79
CA SER A 74 -10.74 4.25 -6.83
C SER A 74 -10.73 3.30 -5.63
N LYS A 75 -9.67 3.28 -4.81
CA LYS A 75 -9.48 2.31 -3.72
C LYS A 75 -10.27 2.70 -2.49
N GLU A 76 -10.90 1.72 -1.85
CA GLU A 76 -11.78 1.92 -0.69
C GLU A 76 -11.01 1.97 0.62
N PHE A 77 -9.94 1.20 0.73
CA PHE A 77 -9.12 1.09 1.93
C PHE A 77 -7.76 1.75 1.69
N LEU A 78 -7.46 2.79 2.46
CA LEU A 78 -6.18 3.48 2.42
C LEU A 78 -5.47 3.29 3.76
N PHE A 79 -4.21 2.88 3.73
CA PHE A 79 -3.38 2.68 4.92
C PHE A 79 -2.20 3.65 4.90
N ILE A 80 -2.16 4.57 5.86
CA ILE A 80 -1.05 5.51 6.01
C ILE A 80 -0.03 4.91 6.97
N SER A 81 1.23 4.82 6.57
CA SER A 81 2.30 4.30 7.41
C SER A 81 2.79 5.32 8.44
N HIS A 82 2.97 6.57 8.03
CA HIS A 82 3.46 7.67 8.86
C HIS A 82 3.13 9.06 8.25
N ALA A 83 3.46 10.12 8.98
CA ALA A 83 3.02 11.49 8.68
C ALA A 83 3.98 12.33 7.81
N HIS A 84 5.02 11.74 7.20
CA HIS A 84 5.80 12.50 6.24
C HIS A 84 4.95 12.88 5.01
N LEU A 85 5.21 14.05 4.45
CA LEU A 85 4.34 14.65 3.44
C LEU A 85 4.28 13.82 2.16
N ASP A 86 5.36 13.17 1.78
CA ASP A 86 5.44 12.24 0.66
C ASP A 86 4.68 10.91 0.89
N HIS A 87 4.13 10.69 2.08
CA HIS A 87 3.28 9.52 2.39
C HIS A 87 1.82 9.90 2.69
N ILE A 88 1.55 11.08 3.24
CA ILE A 88 0.19 11.49 3.65
C ILE A 88 -0.38 12.69 2.89
N GLY A 89 0.46 13.45 2.15
CA GLY A 89 0.10 14.77 1.64
C GLY A 89 -1.13 14.81 0.73
N GLY A 90 -1.40 13.74 -0.01
CA GLY A 90 -2.53 13.63 -0.93
C GLY A 90 -3.85 13.30 -0.25
N LEU A 91 -3.91 13.17 1.08
CA LEU A 91 -5.10 12.71 1.79
C LEU A 91 -6.36 13.58 1.55
N PRO A 92 -6.31 14.93 1.62
CA PRO A 92 -7.47 15.75 1.31
C PRO A 92 -7.90 15.64 -0.16
N MET A 93 -6.94 15.65 -1.07
CA MET A 93 -7.18 15.51 -2.52
C MET A 93 -7.87 14.18 -2.85
N TYR A 94 -7.44 13.09 -2.22
CA TYR A 94 -8.02 11.77 -2.36
C TYR A 94 -9.50 11.74 -1.99
N VAL A 95 -9.85 12.26 -0.81
CA VAL A 95 -11.24 12.30 -0.34
C VAL A 95 -12.09 13.23 -1.20
N ALA A 96 -11.58 14.43 -1.53
CA ALA A 96 -12.28 15.39 -2.38
C ALA A 96 -12.58 14.81 -3.78
N THR A 97 -11.60 14.17 -4.41
CA THR A 97 -11.75 13.58 -5.75
C THR A 97 -12.75 12.42 -5.74
N ARG A 98 -12.76 11.59 -4.68
CA ARG A 98 -13.79 10.55 -4.51
C ARG A 98 -15.19 11.14 -4.40
N GLY A 99 -15.34 12.22 -3.64
CA GLY A 99 -16.60 12.98 -3.53
C GLY A 99 -17.07 13.52 -4.88
N LEU A 100 -16.16 14.14 -5.65
CA LEU A 100 -16.43 14.63 -7.00
C LEU A 100 -16.94 13.52 -7.93
N TYR A 101 -16.36 12.31 -7.81
CA TYR A 101 -16.77 11.13 -8.57
C TYR A 101 -17.94 10.37 -7.97
N ARG A 102 -18.58 10.91 -6.91
CA ARG A 102 -19.72 10.30 -6.21
C ARG A 102 -19.44 8.87 -5.75
N GLN A 103 -18.19 8.59 -5.41
CA GLN A 103 -17.79 7.31 -4.85
C GLN A 103 -18.16 7.25 -3.37
N ARG A 104 -18.23 6.03 -2.81
CA ARG A 104 -18.46 5.86 -1.37
C ARG A 104 -17.31 6.51 -0.58
N PRO A 105 -17.58 7.09 0.60
CA PRO A 105 -16.53 7.56 1.51
C PRO A 105 -15.48 6.46 1.74
N PRO A 106 -14.19 6.78 1.60
CA PRO A 106 -13.14 5.79 1.84
C PRO A 106 -12.95 5.51 3.33
N THR A 107 -12.36 4.37 3.65
CA THR A 107 -11.88 4.06 4.99
C THR A 107 -10.37 4.22 5.04
N ILE A 108 -9.92 5.14 5.91
CA ILE A 108 -8.54 5.57 6.03
C ILE A 108 -8.01 5.06 7.37
N PHE A 109 -7.04 4.17 7.31
CA PHE A 109 -6.34 3.64 8.47
C PHE A 109 -5.06 4.43 8.70
N ILE A 110 -4.83 4.82 9.95
CA ILE A 110 -3.70 5.65 10.36
C ILE A 110 -3.09 5.13 11.67
N PRO A 111 -1.82 5.45 11.97
CA PRO A 111 -1.30 5.32 13.31
C PRO A 111 -2.19 6.07 14.30
N ALA A 112 -2.57 5.41 15.40
CA ALA A 112 -3.49 5.99 16.38
C ALA A 112 -3.10 7.38 16.90
N CYS A 113 -1.80 7.66 17.06
CA CYS A 113 -1.30 8.98 17.44
C CYS A 113 -1.60 10.10 16.42
N LEU A 114 -1.91 9.76 15.17
CA LEU A 114 -2.26 10.71 14.12
C LEU A 114 -3.75 11.06 14.06
N ARG A 115 -4.59 10.46 14.93
CA ARG A 115 -6.04 10.70 14.91
C ARG A 115 -6.39 12.18 14.93
N GLU A 116 -5.99 12.88 15.99
CA GLU A 116 -6.33 14.29 16.18
C GLU A 116 -5.66 15.21 15.12
N PRO A 117 -4.37 15.04 14.76
CA PRO A 117 -3.78 15.79 13.65
C PRO A 117 -4.52 15.64 12.32
N VAL A 118 -4.94 14.42 11.95
CA VAL A 118 -5.62 14.16 10.68
C VAL A 118 -7.07 14.66 10.70
N GLU A 119 -7.77 14.53 11.82
CA GLU A 119 -9.10 15.13 11.99
C GLU A 119 -9.04 16.66 11.81
N ARG A 120 -8.04 17.32 12.43
CA ARG A 120 -7.80 18.77 12.25
C ARG A 120 -7.41 19.16 10.83
N LEU A 121 -6.62 18.34 10.13
CA LEU A 121 -6.27 18.57 8.73
C LEU A 121 -7.53 18.63 7.86
N PHE A 122 -8.44 17.67 8.04
CA PHE A 122 -9.70 17.66 7.29
C PHE A 122 -10.58 18.85 7.67
N GLU A 123 -10.68 19.18 8.96
CA GLU A 123 -11.49 20.32 9.39
C GLU A 123 -10.98 21.64 8.80
N LEU A 124 -9.67 21.84 8.79
CA LEU A 124 -9.06 23.00 8.14
C LEU A 124 -9.41 23.04 6.65
N HIS A 125 -9.29 21.92 5.94
CA HIS A 125 -9.67 21.85 4.53
C HIS A 125 -11.17 22.10 4.31
N ARG A 126 -12.07 21.57 5.15
CA ARG A 126 -13.51 21.86 5.06
C ARG A 126 -13.80 23.34 5.21
N SER A 127 -13.11 24.02 6.14
CA SER A 127 -13.30 25.46 6.36
C SER A 127 -12.87 26.32 5.15
N MET A 128 -11.89 25.86 4.38
CA MET A 128 -11.40 26.55 3.17
C MET A 128 -12.21 26.18 1.92
N ASP A 129 -12.38 24.88 1.66
CA ASP A 129 -12.97 24.33 0.42
C ASP A 129 -14.51 24.29 0.46
N GLN A 130 -15.11 24.37 1.65
CA GLN A 130 -16.56 24.27 1.88
C GLN A 130 -17.17 22.96 1.38
N SER A 131 -16.37 21.89 1.31
CA SER A 131 -16.81 20.54 0.99
C SER A 131 -16.91 19.66 2.23
N GLU A 132 -17.75 18.62 2.19
CA GLU A 132 -17.97 17.75 3.36
C GLU A 132 -16.77 16.83 3.66
N LEU A 133 -15.95 16.53 2.65
CA LEU A 133 -14.82 15.59 2.72
C LEU A 133 -15.17 14.33 3.52
N ARG A 134 -16.25 13.62 3.12
CA ARG A 134 -16.74 12.43 3.83
C ARG A 134 -15.72 11.29 3.77
N HIS A 135 -15.32 10.79 4.92
CA HIS A 135 -14.41 9.65 5.07
C HIS A 135 -14.64 8.96 6.42
N ASN A 136 -14.19 7.70 6.54
CA ASN A 136 -14.12 6.98 7.80
C ASN A 136 -12.66 6.94 8.25
N LEU A 137 -12.33 7.51 9.41
CA LEU A 137 -10.97 7.49 9.94
C LEU A 137 -10.84 6.43 11.03
N VAL A 138 -9.92 5.48 10.85
CA VAL A 138 -9.70 4.36 11.75
C VAL A 138 -8.28 4.39 12.31
N PRO A 139 -8.09 4.85 13.56
CA PRO A 139 -6.80 4.75 14.23
C PRO A 139 -6.51 3.29 14.58
N LEU A 140 -5.29 2.82 14.28
CA LEU A 140 -4.82 1.50 14.66
C LEU A 140 -3.61 1.57 15.59
N GLU A 141 -3.63 0.75 16.64
CA GLU A 141 -2.48 0.46 17.50
C GLU A 141 -1.62 -0.68 16.97
N ILE A 142 -0.37 -0.75 17.42
CA ILE A 142 0.52 -1.87 17.06
C ILE A 142 -0.12 -3.18 17.53
N GLY A 143 -0.14 -4.18 16.65
CA GLY A 143 -0.73 -5.48 16.91
C GLY A 143 -2.25 -5.53 16.74
N GLN A 144 -2.93 -4.39 16.61
CA GLN A 144 -4.38 -4.33 16.45
C GLN A 144 -4.79 -4.87 15.08
N GLU A 145 -5.84 -5.68 15.08
CA GLU A 145 -6.48 -6.20 13.88
C GLU A 145 -7.77 -5.44 13.57
N HIS A 146 -8.11 -5.35 12.29
CA HIS A 146 -9.38 -4.78 11.82
C HIS A 146 -9.92 -5.56 10.63
N GLU A 147 -11.20 -5.92 10.66
CA GLU A 147 -11.87 -6.58 9.55
C GLU A 147 -12.22 -5.54 8.48
N LEU A 148 -11.69 -5.71 7.27
CA LEU A 148 -12.00 -4.85 6.12
C LEU A 148 -13.26 -5.35 5.41
N ARG A 149 -13.34 -6.67 5.26
CA ARG A 149 -14.44 -7.45 4.70
C ARG A 149 -14.44 -8.83 5.35
N ARG A 150 -15.51 -9.61 5.16
CA ARG A 150 -15.62 -10.98 5.67
C ARG A 150 -14.42 -11.89 5.32
N ASP A 151 -13.81 -11.66 4.15
CA ASP A 151 -12.69 -12.44 3.61
C ASP A 151 -11.33 -11.77 3.82
N LEU A 152 -11.27 -10.57 4.40
CA LEU A 152 -10.08 -9.72 4.40
C LEU A 152 -9.93 -8.94 5.71
N LYS A 153 -8.79 -9.08 6.39
CA LYS A 153 -8.46 -8.28 7.58
C LYS A 153 -7.07 -7.65 7.45
N VAL A 154 -6.81 -6.62 8.24
CA VAL A 154 -5.49 -6.01 8.39
C VAL A 154 -4.99 -6.19 9.82
N LYS A 155 -3.67 -6.24 10.01
CA LYS A 155 -3.00 -6.07 11.30
C LYS A 155 -1.91 -5.01 11.18
N ALA A 156 -1.88 -4.04 12.09
CA ALA A 156 -0.78 -3.10 12.16
C ALA A 156 0.41 -3.72 12.90
N PHE A 157 1.64 -3.42 12.46
CA PHE A 157 2.85 -3.95 13.05
C PHE A 157 3.91 -2.85 13.26
N LYS A 158 4.88 -3.13 14.13
CA LYS A 158 5.87 -2.14 14.54
C LYS A 158 6.95 -1.95 13.48
N THR A 159 7.24 -0.69 13.17
CA THR A 159 8.36 -0.28 12.32
C THR A 159 9.24 0.72 13.06
N TYR A 160 10.40 1.02 12.48
CA TYR A 160 11.49 1.75 13.13
C TYR A 160 11.90 2.93 12.26
N HIS A 161 11.33 4.10 12.54
CA HIS A 161 11.54 5.34 11.77
C HIS A 161 11.74 6.55 12.68
N ALA A 162 12.12 7.69 12.10
CA ALA A 162 12.40 8.93 12.83
C ALA A 162 11.16 9.55 13.50
N ILE A 163 9.97 9.28 12.96
CA ILE A 163 8.67 9.68 13.54
C ILE A 163 7.81 8.44 13.79
N PRO A 164 6.73 8.54 14.60
CA PRO A 164 5.81 7.43 14.78
C PRO A 164 5.35 6.84 13.44
N SER A 165 5.66 5.57 13.23
CA SER A 165 5.35 4.83 12.01
C SER A 165 4.84 3.43 12.33
N LYS A 166 4.05 2.88 11.40
CA LYS A 166 3.53 1.51 11.46
C LYS A 166 3.57 0.89 10.08
N GLY A 167 3.80 -0.42 10.03
CA GLY A 167 3.54 -1.23 8.86
C GLY A 167 2.18 -1.93 8.96
N TYR A 168 1.73 -2.53 7.87
CA TYR A 168 0.47 -3.27 7.81
C TYR A 168 0.65 -4.63 7.15
N VAL A 169 -0.02 -5.65 7.68
CA VAL A 169 -0.17 -6.95 7.02
C VAL A 169 -1.64 -7.17 6.68
N ILE A 170 -1.93 -7.41 5.41
CA ILE A 170 -3.25 -7.80 4.91
C ILE A 170 -3.33 -9.32 4.91
N TYR A 171 -4.40 -9.85 5.50
CA TYR A 171 -4.68 -11.28 5.58
C TYR A 171 -5.95 -11.63 4.82
N THR A 172 -5.91 -12.73 4.07
CA THR A 172 -7.14 -13.40 3.64
C THR A 172 -7.66 -14.27 4.78
N VAL A 173 -8.96 -14.21 5.05
CA VAL A 173 -9.67 -15.04 6.02
C VAL A 173 -10.47 -16.10 5.27
N LYS A 174 -10.20 -17.38 5.55
CA LYS A 174 -10.87 -18.53 4.93
C LYS A 174 -11.55 -19.37 5.99
N GLN A 175 -12.80 -19.76 5.71
CA GLN A 175 -13.52 -20.73 6.52
C GLN A 175 -13.35 -22.11 5.89
N LYS A 176 -12.71 -23.04 6.59
CA LYS A 176 -12.58 -24.44 6.14
C LYS A 176 -13.41 -25.34 7.03
N LEU A 177 -14.11 -26.30 6.43
CA LEU A 177 -14.87 -27.30 7.18
C LEU A 177 -13.94 -28.04 8.15
N LYS A 178 -14.38 -28.24 9.40
CA LYS A 178 -13.59 -28.97 10.38
C LYS A 178 -13.42 -30.43 9.95
N PRO A 179 -12.27 -31.08 10.23
CA PRO A 179 -12.00 -32.44 9.77
C PRO A 179 -13.07 -33.46 10.15
N GLU A 180 -13.66 -33.33 11.33
CA GLU A 180 -14.73 -34.19 11.86
C GLU A 180 -16.04 -34.15 11.07
N TYR A 181 -16.24 -33.14 10.22
CA TYR A 181 -17.41 -33.02 9.35
C TYR A 181 -17.10 -33.34 7.89
N LEU A 182 -15.86 -33.69 7.55
CA LEU A 182 -15.49 -34.10 6.20
C LEU A 182 -16.19 -35.43 5.84
N GLY A 183 -16.78 -35.49 4.65
CA GLY A 183 -17.50 -36.68 4.16
C GLY A 183 -18.96 -36.77 4.60
N LEU A 184 -19.44 -35.89 5.49
CA LEU A 184 -20.87 -35.79 5.78
C LEU A 184 -21.64 -35.28 4.54
N PRO A 185 -22.88 -35.77 4.30
CA PRO A 185 -23.73 -35.23 3.24
C PRO A 185 -23.97 -33.72 3.44
N GLY A 186 -24.05 -32.96 2.33
CA GLY A 186 -24.25 -31.51 2.40
C GLY A 186 -25.53 -31.08 3.14
N SER A 187 -26.58 -31.92 3.13
CA SER A 187 -27.80 -31.72 3.91
C SER A 187 -27.55 -31.76 5.42
N GLU A 188 -26.68 -32.66 5.87
CA GLU A 188 -26.29 -32.81 7.27
C GLU A 188 -25.45 -31.63 7.75
N ILE A 189 -24.47 -31.23 6.94
CA ILE A 189 -23.63 -30.05 7.21
C ILE A 189 -24.50 -28.79 7.33
N LYS A 190 -25.49 -28.62 6.44
CA LYS A 190 -26.43 -27.51 6.50
C LYS A 190 -27.27 -27.53 7.78
N ARG A 191 -27.74 -28.71 8.21
CA ARG A 191 -28.50 -28.86 9.46
C ARG A 191 -27.67 -28.46 10.68
N LEU A 192 -26.44 -28.95 10.76
CA LEU A 192 -25.49 -28.61 11.84
C LEU A 192 -25.22 -27.10 11.89
N LYS A 193 -25.01 -26.46 10.74
CA LYS A 193 -24.82 -25.01 10.66
C LYS A 193 -26.06 -24.24 11.14
N LEU A 194 -27.26 -24.68 10.76
CA LEU A 194 -28.52 -24.04 11.16
C LEU A 194 -28.82 -24.25 12.65
N SER A 195 -28.35 -25.34 13.25
CA SER A 195 -28.45 -25.57 14.70
C SER A 195 -27.40 -24.82 15.52
N GLY A 196 -26.62 -23.92 14.89
CA GLY A 196 -25.61 -23.10 15.56
C GLY A 196 -24.29 -23.80 15.86
N VAL A 197 -24.08 -25.02 15.37
CA VAL A 197 -22.80 -25.73 15.55
C VAL A 197 -21.74 -25.05 14.67
N GLU A 198 -20.60 -24.73 15.27
CA GLU A 198 -19.46 -24.18 14.54
C GLU A 198 -18.77 -25.29 13.74
N ILE A 199 -19.17 -25.39 12.47
CA ILE A 199 -18.70 -26.45 11.56
C ILE A 199 -17.40 -26.11 10.80
N THR A 200 -16.86 -24.89 10.95
CA THR A 200 -15.66 -24.44 10.23
C THR A 200 -14.57 -23.95 11.17
N ASN A 201 -13.31 -24.16 10.78
CA ASN A 201 -12.15 -23.47 11.34
C ASN A 201 -11.84 -22.22 10.52
N THR A 202 -11.53 -21.13 11.21
CA THR A 202 -11.03 -19.90 10.59
C THR A 202 -9.53 -20.04 10.34
N LEU A 203 -9.11 -19.88 9.09
CA LEU A 203 -7.71 -19.82 8.70
C LEU A 203 -7.37 -18.44 8.16
N THR A 204 -6.33 -17.83 8.70
CA THR A 204 -5.84 -16.52 8.27
C THR A 204 -4.49 -16.69 7.59
N VAL A 205 -4.36 -16.15 6.38
CA VAL A 205 -3.14 -16.24 5.57
C VAL A 205 -2.61 -14.83 5.34
N PRO A 206 -1.36 -14.51 5.75
CA PRO A 206 -0.76 -13.23 5.42
C PRO A 206 -0.49 -13.16 3.92
N GLU A 207 -1.09 -12.18 3.25
CA GLU A 207 -1.00 -12.02 1.80
C GLU A 207 0.02 -10.95 1.43
N ILE A 208 -0.14 -9.74 1.98
CA ILE A 208 0.68 -8.57 1.66
C ILE A 208 1.15 -7.94 2.95
N ALA A 209 2.44 -7.64 3.05
CA ALA A 209 3.00 -6.81 4.10
C ALA A 209 3.58 -5.53 3.50
N PHE A 210 3.25 -4.38 4.07
CA PHE A 210 3.79 -3.08 3.69
C PHE A 210 4.46 -2.45 4.92
N THR A 211 5.74 -2.09 4.79
CA THR A 211 6.50 -1.54 5.93
C THR A 211 6.38 -0.03 6.06
N GLY A 212 6.06 0.67 4.97
CA GLY A 212 6.42 2.09 4.86
C GLY A 212 7.93 2.29 5.06
N ASP A 213 8.31 3.46 5.53
CA ASP A 213 9.69 3.77 5.88
C ASP A 213 10.09 3.11 7.20
N THR A 214 11.19 2.35 7.17
CA THR A 214 11.71 1.68 8.35
C THR A 214 13.19 1.32 8.19
N MET A 215 13.90 1.26 9.31
CA MET A 215 15.16 0.55 9.43
C MET A 215 14.94 -0.97 9.47
N ALA A 216 15.98 -1.76 9.16
CA ALA A 216 15.93 -3.23 9.10
C ALA A 216 15.56 -3.93 10.43
N GLY A 217 15.53 -3.21 11.56
CA GLY A 217 15.16 -3.74 12.87
C GLY A 217 13.79 -4.44 12.90
N PHE A 218 12.85 -4.06 12.01
CA PHE A 218 11.54 -4.71 11.92
C PHE A 218 11.61 -6.21 11.59
N ILE A 219 12.69 -6.66 10.94
CA ILE A 219 12.90 -8.06 10.55
C ILE A 219 13.21 -8.92 11.76
N LEU A 220 13.91 -8.36 12.75
CA LEU A 220 14.36 -9.06 13.96
C LEU A 220 13.31 -9.03 15.07
N ASP A 221 12.24 -8.27 14.89
CA ASP A 221 11.16 -8.14 15.86
C ASP A 221 10.31 -9.42 15.85
N PRO A 222 10.26 -10.19 16.97
CA PRO A 222 9.52 -11.46 17.01
C PRO A 222 8.02 -11.27 16.78
N ASP A 223 7.46 -10.10 17.11
CA ASP A 223 6.04 -9.80 16.92
C ASP A 223 5.70 -9.55 15.43
N ASN A 224 6.72 -9.36 14.59
CA ASN A 224 6.60 -9.20 13.14
C ASN A 224 6.73 -10.52 12.36
N ALA A 225 6.66 -11.68 13.01
CA ALA A 225 6.85 -12.98 12.34
C ALA A 225 5.96 -13.20 11.12
N ASP A 226 4.73 -12.66 11.12
CA ASP A 226 3.80 -12.81 9.99
C ASP A 226 4.11 -11.89 8.81
N VAL A 227 4.79 -10.76 9.05
CA VAL A 227 5.32 -9.86 8.00
C VAL A 227 6.22 -10.66 7.05
N LEU A 228 7.06 -11.51 7.64
CA LEU A 228 8.01 -12.37 6.93
C LEU A 228 7.33 -13.58 6.26
N LYS A 229 6.12 -13.94 6.66
CA LYS A 229 5.35 -15.04 6.04
C LYS A 229 4.42 -14.55 4.92
N ALA A 230 4.27 -13.24 4.74
CA ALA A 230 3.44 -12.68 3.70
C ALA A 230 3.94 -13.12 2.32
N LYS A 231 3.00 -13.37 1.39
CA LYS A 231 3.35 -13.72 0.01
C LYS A 231 4.10 -12.60 -0.69
N ILE A 232 3.70 -11.36 -0.42
CA ILE A 232 4.31 -10.15 -0.96
C ILE A 232 4.76 -9.29 0.21
N LEU A 233 6.07 -9.01 0.29
CA LEU A 233 6.63 -8.00 1.18
C LEU A 233 7.03 -6.78 0.36
N VAL A 234 6.40 -5.65 0.68
CA VAL A 234 6.68 -4.34 0.12
C VAL A 234 7.51 -3.57 1.13
N VAL A 235 8.79 -3.34 0.81
CA VAL A 235 9.76 -2.72 1.72
C VAL A 235 10.50 -1.58 1.02
N ALA A 236 10.68 -0.48 1.75
CA ALA A 236 11.49 0.64 1.29
C ALA A 236 12.99 0.30 1.35
N VAL A 237 13.74 0.67 0.32
CA VAL A 237 15.20 0.45 0.25
C VAL A 237 15.87 1.79 -0.09
N PHE A 238 16.43 2.45 0.93
CA PHE A 238 17.00 3.80 0.79
C PHE A 238 18.51 3.81 0.48
N LEU A 239 19.20 2.67 0.52
CA LEU A 239 20.62 2.58 0.20
C LEU A 239 20.86 1.55 -0.92
N LEU A 240 21.06 2.04 -2.15
CA LEU A 240 21.90 1.34 -3.11
C LEU A 240 23.34 1.78 -2.85
N ILE A 241 24.24 0.83 -2.60
CA ILE A 241 25.67 1.08 -2.60
C ILE A 241 26.02 1.70 -3.97
N VAL A 242 26.53 2.93 -3.94
CA VAL A 242 27.05 3.66 -5.10
C VAL A 242 28.27 2.90 -5.64
N HIS A 243 28.04 1.86 -6.43
CA HIS A 243 29.02 1.29 -7.35
C HIS A 243 28.42 0.42 -8.47
N MET A 244 27.10 0.24 -8.55
CA MET A 244 26.49 -0.50 -9.65
C MET A 244 25.29 0.25 -10.23
N VAL A 245 25.58 0.93 -11.35
CA VAL A 245 24.73 1.09 -12.53
C VAL A 245 23.68 2.20 -12.49
N ASN A 246 23.93 3.20 -13.34
CA ASN A 246 22.92 4.04 -13.98
C ASN A 246 21.78 3.17 -14.56
N LEU A 247 20.62 3.13 -13.91
CA LEU A 247 19.33 2.93 -14.60
C LEU A 247 18.14 3.25 -13.67
N PHE A 248 17.39 4.29 -14.07
CA PHE A 248 15.95 4.55 -13.90
C PHE A 248 15.18 4.13 -12.64
N SER A 249 14.44 5.13 -12.13
CA SER A 249 13.31 5.14 -11.18
C SER A 249 12.59 3.82 -10.89
N ILE A 250 12.22 3.66 -9.61
CA ILE A 250 11.64 2.51 -8.91
C ILE A 250 12.73 1.63 -8.26
N VAL A 251 13.04 1.92 -7.00
CA VAL A 251 13.67 0.93 -6.11
C VAL A 251 12.72 0.64 -4.95
N MET A 252 11.59 -0.01 -5.27
CA MET A 252 10.91 -0.90 -4.33
C MET A 252 11.28 -2.32 -4.73
N LEU A 253 11.98 -3.07 -3.88
CA LEU A 253 12.20 -4.49 -4.12
C LEU A 253 10.98 -5.28 -3.62
N LEU A 254 10.23 -5.85 -4.56
CA LEU A 254 9.24 -6.91 -4.27
C LEU A 254 9.97 -8.25 -4.31
N PHE A 255 10.13 -8.89 -3.15
CA PHE A 255 10.85 -10.17 -3.06
C PHE A 255 9.91 -11.37 -3.20
N ARG A 256 10.31 -12.34 -4.04
CA ARG A 256 9.74 -13.70 -4.05
C ARG A 256 10.43 -14.55 -2.98
N LEU A 257 9.73 -14.87 -1.90
CA LEU A 257 10.31 -15.58 -0.77
C LEU A 257 10.21 -17.12 -0.94
N GLY A 258 11.17 -17.71 -1.67
CA GLY A 258 11.42 -19.16 -1.64
C GLY A 258 12.28 -19.60 -0.44
N LYS A 259 12.25 -20.89 -0.06
CA LYS A 259 13.00 -21.46 1.11
C LYS A 259 14.49 -21.10 1.16
N ASN A 260 15.14 -20.87 0.01
CA ASN A 260 16.57 -20.53 -0.08
C ASN A 260 16.86 -19.02 -0.25
N GLY A 261 15.85 -18.19 -0.56
CA GLY A 261 16.02 -16.74 -0.73
C GLY A 261 16.27 -16.02 0.59
N TRP A 262 15.76 -16.58 1.69
CA TRP A 262 15.95 -16.07 3.05
C TRP A 262 17.41 -15.96 3.47
N LYS A 263 18.25 -16.95 3.16
CA LYS A 263 19.65 -16.93 3.58
C LYS A 263 20.44 -15.79 2.93
N LEU A 264 20.25 -15.56 1.63
CA LEU A 264 20.95 -14.51 0.89
C LEU A 264 20.47 -13.11 1.29
N PHE A 265 19.16 -12.93 1.52
CA PHE A 265 18.59 -11.66 1.99
C PHE A 265 19.01 -11.33 3.43
N LEU A 266 18.93 -12.28 4.36
CA LEU A 266 19.39 -12.07 5.74
C LEU A 266 20.87 -11.74 5.77
N GLN A 267 21.69 -12.39 4.94
CA GLN A 267 23.13 -12.16 4.90
C GLN A 267 23.46 -10.77 4.32
N ALA A 268 22.69 -10.29 3.33
CA ALA A 268 22.81 -8.93 2.82
C ALA A 268 22.35 -7.87 3.84
N CYS A 269 21.20 -8.06 4.49
CA CYS A 269 20.68 -7.15 5.51
C CYS A 269 21.53 -7.11 6.79
N ILE A 270 22.03 -8.27 7.25
CA ILE A 270 22.96 -8.39 8.39
C ILE A 270 24.28 -7.68 8.06
N SER A 271 24.82 -7.87 6.86
CA SER A 271 26.05 -7.18 6.42
C SER A 271 25.88 -5.66 6.39
N VAL A 272 24.71 -5.16 5.94
CA VAL A 272 24.36 -3.74 5.98
C VAL A 272 24.22 -3.23 7.43
N TYR A 273 23.58 -3.99 8.31
CA TYR A 273 23.41 -3.63 9.73
C TYR A 273 24.75 -3.50 10.47
N TYR A 274 25.67 -4.47 10.29
CA TYR A 274 27.02 -4.40 10.87
C TYR A 274 27.81 -3.20 10.36
N LYS A 275 27.69 -2.87 9.08
CA LYS A 275 28.36 -1.71 8.49
C LYS A 275 27.81 -0.38 9.02
N GLN A 276 26.51 -0.31 9.28
CA GLN A 276 25.84 0.86 9.86
C GLN A 276 26.22 1.05 11.34
N SER A 277 26.28 -0.03 12.13
CA SER A 277 26.74 0.01 13.52
C SER A 277 28.20 0.47 13.63
N PHE A 278 29.07 0.00 12.73
CA PHE A 278 30.48 0.41 12.68
C PHE A 278 30.66 1.89 12.32
N TYR A 279 29.83 2.41 11.41
CA TYR A 279 29.86 3.83 11.03
C TYR A 279 29.33 4.77 12.12
N GLN A 280 28.35 4.31 12.92
CA GLN A 280 27.85 5.08 14.06
C GLN A 280 28.83 5.10 15.23
N GLN A 281 29.56 4.00 15.48
CA GLN A 281 30.66 3.98 16.45
C GLN A 281 31.79 4.95 16.09
N LYS A 282 32.16 5.05 14.80
CA LYS A 282 33.18 6.00 14.32
C LYS A 282 32.79 7.48 14.35
N LYS A 283 31.51 7.80 14.60
CA LYS A 283 31.03 9.18 14.76
C LYS A 283 31.03 9.64 16.23
N GLN A 284 31.32 8.74 17.16
CA GLN A 284 31.40 9.01 18.60
C GLN A 284 32.85 9.07 19.13
N GLU A 285 33.85 8.89 18.26
CA GLU A 285 35.28 9.19 18.48
C GLU A 285 35.66 10.50 17.78
#